data_AF-A0AAD4NQZ7-F1
#
_entry.id   AF-A0AAD4NQZ7-F1
#
_cell.length_a   1.000
_cell.length_b   1.000
_cell.length_c   1.000
_cell.angle_alpha   90.00
_cell.angle_beta   90.00
_cell.angle_gamma   90.00
#
_symmetry.space_group_name_H-M   'P 1'
#
loop_
_entity.id
_entity.type
_entity.pdbx_description
1 polymer ?
#
loop_
_entity_poly.entity_id
_entity_poly.type
_entity_poly.pdbx_seq_one_letter_code
_entity_poly.pdbx_strand_id
1 'polypeptide(L)'
;MTVYCERCDRFFPTSHALNQHIRDSPNHHECPECDFDGDTWDDLLDHCREEGCRTACQDCNDGSGSHWVPQCDEYWKHVENFNVCTKCERHFTSPSHLHQHRLSHRKPTYKCYQCTKTFKTYGGMIIHLERGTCRDINYIDLNKLAAECYKWPEFIYEDYRDELLGKGDTEDDVDPYTCPTCDTALPKLSSLFQHVESDACAQTLDDGAVKRLKNFLHSRLC
;
A
#
# COMPACT_ATOMS: atom_id res chain seq x y z
N MET A 1 -5.60 -44.64 18.78
CA MET A 1 -6.79 -43.87 18.36
C MET A 1 -6.28 -42.74 17.50
N THR A 2 -6.73 -42.63 16.26
CA THR A 2 -6.41 -41.49 15.39
C THR A 2 -7.28 -40.30 15.74
N VAL A 3 -6.75 -39.10 15.56
CA VAL A 3 -7.51 -37.84 15.66
C VAL A 3 -7.67 -37.25 14.25
N TYR A 4 -8.63 -36.35 14.06
CA TYR A 4 -9.02 -35.83 12.76
C TYR A 4 -9.05 -34.30 12.78
N CYS A 5 -8.50 -33.68 11.74
CA CYS A 5 -8.68 -32.25 11.46
C CYS A 5 -9.81 -32.11 10.44
N GLU A 6 -10.90 -31.45 10.83
CA GLU A 6 -12.07 -31.28 9.96
C GLU A 6 -11.78 -30.32 8.79
N ARG A 7 -11.18 -29.14 9.06
CA ARG A 7 -10.87 -28.13 8.04
C ARG A 7 -9.93 -28.66 6.96
N CYS A 8 -8.89 -29.39 7.35
CA CYS A 8 -7.89 -29.92 6.41
C CYS A 8 -8.20 -31.33 5.88
N ASP A 9 -9.34 -31.94 6.26
CA ASP A 9 -9.74 -33.33 5.95
C ASP A 9 -8.59 -34.35 6.11
N ARG A 10 -7.96 -34.36 7.30
CA ARG A 10 -6.75 -35.18 7.55
C ARG A 10 -6.78 -35.89 8.90
N PHE A 11 -6.41 -37.16 8.86
CA PHE A 11 -6.20 -38.00 10.04
C PHE A 11 -4.75 -37.96 10.51
N PHE A 12 -4.57 -37.89 11.83
CA PHE A 12 -3.28 -37.87 12.51
C PHE A 12 -3.17 -39.02 13.51
N PRO A 13 -1.97 -39.60 13.70
CA PRO A 13 -1.78 -40.76 14.58
C PRO A 13 -1.90 -40.42 16.07
N THR A 14 -1.70 -39.16 16.46
CA THR A 14 -1.76 -38.66 17.85
C THR A 14 -2.23 -37.21 17.90
N SER A 15 -2.78 -36.77 19.03
CA SER A 15 -3.12 -35.35 19.26
C SER A 15 -1.91 -34.43 19.15
N HIS A 16 -0.70 -34.88 19.52
CA HIS A 16 0.51 -34.08 19.34
C HIS A 16 0.81 -33.81 17.85
N ALA A 17 0.63 -34.81 16.98
CA ALA A 17 0.82 -34.63 15.54
C ALA A 17 -0.27 -33.73 14.90
N LEU A 18 -1.49 -33.74 15.45
CA LEU A 18 -2.55 -32.80 15.06
C LEU A 18 -2.21 -31.36 15.50
N ASN A 19 -1.86 -31.14 16.76
CA ASN A 19 -1.51 -29.80 17.26
C ASN A 19 -0.26 -29.23 16.58
N GLN A 20 0.72 -30.09 16.23
CA GLN A 20 1.83 -29.70 15.37
C GLN A 20 1.34 -29.26 13.98
N HIS A 21 0.45 -30.05 13.35
CA HIS A 21 -0.11 -29.69 12.06
C HIS A 21 -0.86 -28.36 12.09
N ILE A 22 -1.72 -28.13 13.08
CA ILE A 22 -2.52 -26.91 13.21
C ILE A 22 -1.58 -25.69 13.30
N ARG A 23 -0.68 -25.66 14.29
CA ARG A 23 0.29 -24.57 14.47
C ARG A 23 1.18 -24.31 13.25
N ASP A 24 1.60 -25.35 12.55
CA ASP A 24 2.53 -25.24 11.42
C ASP A 24 1.79 -25.08 10.06
N SER A 25 0.46 -24.96 10.04
CA SER A 25 -0.36 -24.90 8.82
C SER A 25 -0.89 -23.49 8.51
N PRO A 26 -0.79 -23.01 7.26
CA PRO A 26 -1.36 -21.72 6.86
C PRO A 26 -2.89 -21.72 6.73
N ASN A 27 -3.56 -22.83 7.02
CA ASN A 27 -5.02 -22.96 7.02
C ASN A 27 -5.62 -22.82 8.43
N HIS A 28 -4.79 -22.60 9.44
CA HIS A 28 -5.20 -22.54 10.84
C HIS A 28 -4.63 -21.26 11.48
N HIS A 29 -5.47 -20.55 12.20
CA HIS A 29 -5.14 -19.28 12.85
C HIS A 29 -5.80 -19.28 14.24
N GLU A 30 -5.19 -20.01 15.17
CA GLU A 30 -5.71 -20.22 16.53
C GLU A 30 -5.65 -18.94 17.37
N CYS A 31 -6.71 -18.68 18.13
CA CYS A 31 -6.76 -17.63 19.15
C CYS A 31 -5.92 -18.02 20.38
N PRO A 32 -5.11 -17.10 20.95
CA PRO A 32 -4.30 -17.41 22.13
C PRO A 32 -5.07 -17.64 23.44
N GLU A 33 -6.36 -17.27 23.50
CA GLU A 33 -7.14 -17.23 24.73
C GLU A 33 -8.45 -18.03 24.70
N CYS A 34 -8.87 -18.52 23.53
CA CYS A 34 -10.04 -19.39 23.39
C CYS A 34 -9.91 -20.34 22.19
N ASP A 35 -10.83 -21.30 22.07
CA ASP A 35 -10.82 -22.35 21.04
C ASP A 35 -11.21 -21.86 19.62
N PHE A 36 -11.10 -20.56 19.32
CA PHE A 36 -11.36 -20.01 17.99
C PHE A 36 -10.19 -20.30 17.04
N ASP A 37 -10.51 -20.69 15.81
CA ASP A 37 -9.54 -20.97 14.75
C ASP A 37 -10.03 -20.35 13.43
N GLY A 38 -9.36 -19.31 12.95
CA GLY A 38 -9.74 -18.59 11.73
C GLY A 38 -9.29 -19.28 10.43
N ASP A 39 -10.15 -19.36 9.41
CA ASP A 39 -9.75 -19.80 8.06
C ASP A 39 -8.71 -18.85 7.44
N THR A 40 -8.71 -17.56 7.83
CA THR A 40 -7.68 -16.57 7.48
C THR A 40 -7.16 -15.81 8.71
N TRP A 41 -5.99 -15.19 8.54
CA TRP A 41 -5.40 -14.27 9.52
C TRP A 41 -6.29 -13.07 9.83
N ASP A 42 -7.02 -12.55 8.84
CA ASP A 42 -7.95 -11.43 9.05
C ASP A 42 -9.13 -11.88 9.95
N ASP A 43 -9.62 -13.12 9.81
CA ASP A 43 -10.69 -13.67 10.67
C ASP A 43 -10.24 -13.79 12.14
N LEU A 44 -9.00 -14.24 12.38
CA LEU A 44 -8.40 -14.27 13.72
C LEU A 44 -8.28 -12.86 14.33
N LEU A 45 -7.78 -11.90 13.55
CA LEU A 45 -7.60 -10.54 14.05
C LEU A 45 -8.94 -9.86 14.37
N ASP A 46 -9.96 -10.06 13.53
CA ASP A 46 -11.28 -9.48 13.75
C ASP A 46 -11.98 -10.17 14.95
N HIS A 47 -11.86 -11.50 15.09
CA HIS A 47 -12.28 -12.20 16.32
C HIS A 47 -11.61 -11.62 17.59
N CYS A 48 -10.28 -11.48 17.62
CA CYS A 48 -9.59 -10.94 18.79
C CYS A 48 -10.02 -9.50 19.11
N ARG A 49 -10.36 -8.68 18.10
CA ARG A 49 -10.85 -7.31 18.28
C ARG A 49 -12.28 -7.26 18.82
N GLU A 50 -13.15 -8.15 18.38
CA GLU A 50 -14.56 -8.19 18.77
C GLU A 50 -14.75 -8.78 20.18
N GLU A 51 -14.08 -9.89 20.48
CA GLU A 51 -14.14 -10.57 21.79
C GLU A 51 -13.17 -9.98 22.83
N GLY A 52 -12.27 -9.09 22.41
CA GLY A 52 -11.28 -8.43 23.28
C GLY A 52 -10.12 -9.32 23.72
N CYS A 53 -9.87 -10.42 23.01
CA CYS A 53 -8.71 -11.29 23.22
C CYS A 53 -7.40 -10.58 22.85
N ARG A 54 -6.27 -11.15 23.28
CA ARG A 54 -4.94 -10.65 22.90
C ARG A 54 -4.73 -10.61 21.38
N THR A 55 -4.13 -9.52 20.93
CA THR A 55 -3.73 -9.31 19.54
C THR A 55 -2.55 -10.21 19.18
N ALA A 56 -2.75 -11.15 18.26
CA ALA A 56 -1.66 -11.88 17.61
C ALA A 56 -0.90 -10.98 16.63
N CYS A 57 0.42 -11.11 16.54
CA CYS A 57 1.24 -10.38 15.58
C CYS A 57 1.95 -11.35 14.63
N GLN A 58 1.82 -11.13 13.31
CA GLN A 58 2.11 -12.14 12.29
C GLN A 58 3.60 -12.51 12.23
N ASP A 59 4.47 -11.52 12.42
CA ASP A 59 5.91 -11.63 12.23
C ASP A 59 6.68 -11.73 13.57
N CYS A 60 5.97 -11.78 14.70
CA CYS A 60 6.51 -11.87 16.06
C CYS A 60 6.61 -13.33 16.53
N ASN A 61 7.43 -14.14 15.84
CA ASN A 61 7.56 -15.58 16.10
C ASN A 61 8.95 -15.97 16.63
N ASP A 62 9.18 -15.75 17.93
CA ASP A 62 10.36 -16.25 18.66
C ASP A 62 10.04 -17.53 19.49
N GLY A 63 8.89 -18.15 19.26
CA GLY A 63 8.41 -19.30 20.02
C GLY A 63 7.90 -18.99 21.44
N SER A 64 7.89 -17.72 21.87
CA SER A 64 7.28 -17.30 23.16
C SER A 64 5.82 -16.86 23.04
N GLY A 65 5.30 -16.68 21.82
CA GLY A 65 3.92 -16.29 21.57
C GLY A 65 3.62 -14.88 22.06
N SER A 66 4.24 -13.88 21.42
CA SER A 66 4.00 -12.45 21.69
C SER A 66 2.60 -12.01 21.23
N HIS A 67 1.61 -12.41 22.02
CA HIS A 67 0.23 -11.96 21.93
C HIS A 67 0.05 -10.76 22.86
N TRP A 68 -0.27 -9.62 22.28
CA TRP A 68 -0.24 -8.33 22.95
C TRP A 68 -1.59 -8.01 23.59
N VAL A 69 -1.56 -7.42 24.79
CA VAL A 69 -2.77 -6.81 25.35
C VAL A 69 -3.09 -5.57 24.48
N PRO A 70 -4.30 -5.47 23.88
CA PRO A 70 -4.62 -4.37 23.01
C PRO A 70 -4.44 -3.01 23.71
N GLN A 71 -3.82 -2.06 23.02
CA GLN A 71 -3.61 -0.68 23.47
C GLN A 71 -2.72 -0.47 24.70
N CYS A 72 -2.01 -1.48 25.22
CA CYS A 72 -1.06 -1.28 26.33
C CYS A 72 0.24 -0.60 25.89
N ASP A 73 1.00 -0.03 26.84
CA ASP A 73 2.26 0.67 26.57
C ASP A 73 3.31 -0.23 25.86
N GLU A 74 3.35 -1.52 26.21
CA GLU A 74 4.25 -2.50 25.61
C GLU A 74 3.89 -2.80 24.16
N TYR A 75 2.58 -2.86 23.84
CA TYR A 75 2.08 -3.00 22.47
C TYR A 75 2.48 -1.79 21.63
N TRP A 76 2.27 -0.56 22.12
CA TRP A 76 2.62 0.64 21.36
C TRP A 76 4.14 0.76 21.13
N LYS A 77 4.97 0.42 22.13
CA LYS A 77 6.43 0.31 21.95
C LYS A 77 6.79 -0.73 20.88
N HIS A 78 6.12 -1.87 20.83
CA HIS A 78 6.30 -2.87 19.77
C HIS A 78 5.89 -2.33 18.40
N VAL A 79 4.72 -1.69 18.29
CA VAL A 79 4.22 -1.07 17.05
C VAL A 79 5.21 -0.05 16.49
N GLU A 80 5.77 0.81 17.35
CA GLU A 80 6.79 1.79 16.96
C GLU A 80 8.12 1.14 16.58
N ASN A 81 8.66 0.24 17.41
CA ASN A 81 9.97 -0.38 17.18
C ASN A 81 10.05 -1.24 15.92
N PHE A 82 8.95 -1.93 15.55
CA PHE A 82 8.91 -2.86 14.40
C PHE A 82 8.08 -2.34 13.21
N ASN A 83 7.69 -1.05 13.25
CA ASN A 83 6.82 -0.39 12.28
C ASN A 83 5.56 -1.23 11.95
N VAL A 84 4.82 -1.64 12.97
CA VAL A 84 3.73 -2.61 12.80
C VAL A 84 2.47 -1.95 12.24
N CYS A 85 1.79 -2.62 11.32
CA CYS A 85 0.48 -2.17 10.87
C CYS A 85 -0.64 -2.64 11.80
N THR A 86 -1.16 -1.74 12.64
CA THR A 86 -2.27 -1.97 13.61
C THR A 86 -3.63 -2.40 13.00
N LYS A 87 -3.66 -2.78 11.72
CA LYS A 87 -4.82 -3.35 11.04
C LYS A 87 -4.60 -4.80 10.57
N CYS A 88 -3.36 -5.21 10.27
CA CYS A 88 -3.04 -6.60 9.93
C CYS A 88 -1.92 -7.21 10.79
N GLU A 89 -1.42 -6.46 11.78
CA GLU A 89 -0.35 -6.82 12.72
C GLU A 89 0.92 -7.37 12.04
N ARG A 90 1.29 -6.78 10.91
CA ARG A 90 2.49 -7.11 10.11
C ARG A 90 3.62 -6.13 10.33
N HIS A 91 4.85 -6.64 10.34
CA HIS A 91 6.07 -5.84 10.48
C HIS A 91 6.49 -5.17 9.17
N PHE A 92 7.16 -4.02 9.28
CA PHE A 92 7.78 -3.34 8.14
C PHE A 92 9.20 -2.91 8.47
N THR A 93 10.10 -3.03 7.49
CA THR A 93 11.53 -2.70 7.66
C THR A 93 11.80 -1.19 7.79
N SER A 94 10.81 -0.34 7.49
CA SER A 94 10.90 1.11 7.64
C SER A 94 9.53 1.76 7.85
N PRO A 95 9.46 2.96 8.44
CA PRO A 95 8.23 3.75 8.52
C PRO A 95 7.61 4.02 7.14
N SER A 96 8.45 4.27 6.12
CA SER A 96 8.00 4.54 4.75
C SER A 96 7.30 3.33 4.11
N HIS A 97 7.82 2.11 4.35
CA HIS A 97 7.17 0.88 3.89
C HIS A 97 5.83 0.62 4.61
N LEU A 98 5.77 0.86 5.93
CA LEU A 98 4.52 0.80 6.70
C LEU A 98 3.48 1.79 6.15
N HIS A 99 3.89 3.03 5.88
CA HIS A 99 2.99 4.06 5.35
C HIS A 99 2.43 3.67 3.98
N GLN A 100 3.30 3.28 3.05
CA GLN A 100 2.89 2.79 1.72
C GLN A 100 1.95 1.57 1.85
N HIS A 101 2.23 0.65 2.76
CA HIS A 101 1.36 -0.48 3.04
C HIS A 101 -0.01 -0.07 3.59
N ARG A 102 -0.10 0.92 4.49
CA ARG A 102 -1.38 1.46 5.00
C ARG A 102 -2.28 1.98 3.87
N LEU A 103 -1.73 2.44 2.75
CA LEU A 103 -2.50 2.79 1.55
C LEU A 103 -3.25 1.59 0.96
N SER A 104 -2.72 0.37 1.09
CA SER A 104 -3.36 -0.87 0.63
C SER A 104 -4.64 -1.20 1.41
N HIS A 105 -4.78 -0.71 2.64
CA HIS A 105 -5.99 -0.89 3.45
C HIS A 105 -7.10 0.14 3.15
N ARG A 106 -6.81 1.19 2.37
CA ARG A 106 -7.81 2.18 1.96
C ARG A 106 -8.82 1.56 0.99
N LYS A 107 -10.08 1.98 1.09
CA LYS A 107 -11.10 1.67 0.06
C LYS A 107 -10.71 2.36 -1.25
N PRO A 108 -10.88 1.72 -2.42
CA PRO A 108 -10.59 2.35 -3.71
C PRO A 108 -11.57 3.51 -3.97
N THR A 109 -11.04 4.70 -4.19
CA THR A 109 -11.78 5.96 -4.36
C THR A 109 -11.48 6.66 -5.68
N TYR A 110 -10.28 6.47 -6.24
CA TYR A 110 -9.84 7.13 -7.47
C TYR A 110 -10.30 6.34 -8.69
N LYS A 111 -11.37 6.81 -9.34
CA LYS A 111 -11.82 6.26 -10.63
C LYS A 111 -10.85 6.65 -11.72
N CYS A 112 -10.53 5.71 -12.60
CA CYS A 112 -9.81 6.00 -13.83
C CYS A 112 -10.61 6.98 -14.69
N TYR A 113 -9.96 8.02 -15.20
CA TYR A 113 -10.62 8.98 -16.09
C TYR A 113 -11.10 8.33 -17.41
N GLN A 114 -10.36 7.32 -17.90
CA GLN A 114 -10.63 6.66 -19.18
C GLN A 114 -11.40 5.33 -19.10
N CYS A 115 -11.57 4.73 -17.92
CA CYS A 115 -12.29 3.45 -17.79
C CYS A 115 -12.98 3.26 -16.44
N THR A 116 -13.70 2.14 -16.26
CA THR A 116 -14.46 1.84 -15.04
C THR A 116 -13.62 1.36 -13.85
N LYS A 117 -12.31 1.18 -14.00
CA LYS A 117 -11.43 0.73 -12.91
C LYS A 117 -11.28 1.81 -11.83
N THR A 118 -11.18 1.38 -10.57
CA THR A 118 -11.01 2.27 -9.40
C THR A 118 -9.78 1.84 -8.58
N PHE A 119 -9.03 2.80 -8.07
CA PHE A 119 -7.72 2.64 -7.43
C PHE A 119 -7.72 3.17 -5.99
N LYS A 120 -6.83 2.63 -5.14
CA LYS A 120 -6.66 3.02 -3.73
C LYS A 120 -5.82 4.29 -3.53
N THR A 121 -5.01 4.65 -4.53
CA THR A 121 -4.11 5.80 -4.55
C THR A 121 -4.21 6.52 -5.89
N TYR A 122 -3.88 7.80 -5.93
CA TYR A 122 -3.91 8.60 -7.15
C TYR A 122 -2.76 8.21 -8.09
N GLY A 123 -1.53 8.08 -7.56
CA GLY A 123 -0.38 7.57 -8.30
C GLY A 123 -0.63 6.17 -8.88
N GLY A 124 -1.38 5.31 -8.18
CA GLY A 124 -1.78 4.00 -8.69
C GLY A 124 -2.71 4.05 -9.91
N MET A 125 -3.58 5.07 -9.98
CA MET A 125 -4.38 5.34 -11.18
C MET A 125 -3.53 5.89 -12.32
N ILE A 126 -2.56 6.77 -12.02
CA ILE A 126 -1.64 7.33 -13.03
C ILE A 126 -0.76 6.22 -13.63
N ILE A 127 -0.21 5.30 -12.84
CA ILE A 127 0.55 4.11 -13.35
C ILE A 127 -0.29 3.28 -14.32
N HIS A 128 -1.59 3.12 -14.06
CA HIS A 128 -2.47 2.37 -14.97
C HIS A 128 -2.61 3.04 -16.34
N LEU A 129 -2.65 4.37 -16.36
CA LEU A 129 -2.68 5.16 -17.59
C LEU A 129 -1.30 5.16 -18.28
N GLU A 130 -0.21 5.44 -17.56
CA GLU A 130 1.17 5.44 -18.09
C GLU A 130 1.53 4.16 -18.85
N ARG A 131 1.04 3.01 -18.37
CA ARG A 131 1.26 1.68 -18.99
C ARG A 131 0.68 1.51 -20.40
N GLY A 132 -0.08 2.46 -20.95
CA GLY A 132 -0.68 2.34 -22.29
C GLY A 132 -1.86 1.37 -22.39
N THR A 133 -2.23 0.71 -21.28
CA THR A 133 -3.25 -0.35 -21.27
C THR A 133 -4.70 0.16 -21.16
N CYS A 134 -4.93 1.47 -21.25
CA CYS A 134 -6.22 2.10 -20.96
C CYS A 134 -6.69 3.03 -22.10
N ARG A 135 -7.42 2.50 -23.08
CA ARG A 135 -7.99 3.30 -24.19
C ARG A 135 -6.96 4.24 -24.83
N ASP A 136 -5.81 3.68 -25.17
CA ASP A 136 -4.75 4.30 -25.96
C ASP A 136 -4.02 5.52 -25.33
N ILE A 137 -4.40 5.98 -24.13
CA ILE A 137 -3.56 6.91 -23.37
C ILE A 137 -2.37 6.17 -22.75
N ASN A 138 -1.19 6.77 -22.84
CA ASN A 138 0.06 6.27 -22.28
C ASN A 138 0.84 7.39 -21.57
N TYR A 139 2.08 7.11 -21.14
CA TYR A 139 2.93 8.07 -20.42
C TYR A 139 3.31 9.30 -21.25
N ILE A 140 3.45 9.20 -22.58
CA ILE A 140 3.78 10.34 -23.46
C ILE A 140 2.63 11.37 -23.42
N ASP A 141 1.38 10.91 -23.49
CA ASP A 141 0.21 11.79 -23.41
C ASP A 141 0.12 12.49 -22.05
N LEU A 142 0.40 11.76 -20.97
CA LEU A 142 0.39 12.30 -19.61
C LEU A 142 1.53 13.30 -19.37
N ASN A 143 2.73 12.99 -19.85
CA ASN A 143 3.91 13.86 -19.82
C ASN A 143 3.62 15.18 -20.53
N LYS A 144 3.03 15.10 -21.72
CA LYS A 144 2.58 16.27 -22.47
C LYS A 144 1.55 17.09 -21.72
N LEU A 145 0.51 16.45 -21.16
CA LEU A 145 -0.51 17.15 -20.36
C LEU A 145 0.09 17.80 -19.11
N ALA A 146 1.13 17.21 -18.50
CA ALA A 146 1.83 17.82 -17.38
C ALA A 146 2.59 19.09 -17.81
N ALA A 147 3.29 19.07 -18.95
CA ALA A 147 4.02 20.23 -19.50
C ALA A 147 3.11 21.32 -20.11
N GLU A 148 1.89 20.97 -20.53
CA GLU A 148 0.82 21.92 -20.91
C GLU A 148 0.18 22.63 -19.71
N CYS A 149 0.30 22.09 -18.50
CA CYS A 149 -0.28 22.69 -17.31
C CYS A 149 0.41 24.02 -16.97
N TYR A 150 -0.36 25.08 -16.71
CA TYR A 150 0.19 26.42 -16.41
C TYR A 150 1.10 26.50 -15.16
N LYS A 151 1.13 25.44 -14.33
CA LYS A 151 2.00 25.29 -13.16
C LYS A 151 3.24 24.42 -13.40
N TRP A 152 3.52 24.01 -14.64
CA TRP A 152 4.68 23.19 -14.99
C TRP A 152 6.02 23.66 -14.36
N PRO A 153 6.36 24.96 -14.19
CA PRO A 153 7.67 25.35 -13.65
C PRO A 153 7.88 24.96 -12.18
N GLU A 154 6.82 24.58 -11.46
CA GLU A 154 6.89 24.15 -10.06
C GLU A 154 7.15 22.64 -9.92
N PHE A 155 7.00 21.85 -10.99
CA PHE A 155 7.12 20.38 -10.93
C PHE A 155 7.78 19.70 -12.15
N ILE A 156 8.22 20.45 -13.16
CA ILE A 156 9.01 20.00 -14.30
C ILE A 156 10.23 20.92 -14.40
N TYR A 157 11.44 20.36 -14.51
CA TYR A 157 12.63 21.19 -14.78
C TYR A 157 12.55 21.79 -16.19
N GLU A 158 12.99 23.04 -16.34
CA GLU A 158 12.83 23.84 -17.57
C GLU A 158 13.40 23.14 -18.81
N ASP A 159 14.58 22.51 -18.67
CA ASP A 159 15.30 21.83 -19.74
C ASP A 159 14.51 20.68 -20.42
N TYR A 160 13.59 20.02 -19.70
CA TYR A 160 12.82 18.88 -20.22
C TYR A 160 11.44 19.25 -20.77
N ARG A 161 10.97 20.49 -20.54
CA ARG A 161 9.59 20.86 -20.83
C ARG A 161 9.22 20.71 -22.32
N ASP A 162 10.08 21.18 -23.20
CA ASP A 162 9.80 21.18 -24.64
C ASP A 162 9.90 19.77 -25.25
N GLU A 163 10.68 18.89 -24.65
CA GLU A 163 10.72 17.45 -24.96
C GLU A 163 9.39 16.76 -24.60
N LEU A 164 8.91 16.97 -23.37
CA LEU A 164 7.63 16.45 -22.88
C LEU A 164 6.43 16.96 -23.70
N LEU A 165 6.47 18.20 -24.20
CA LEU A 165 5.41 18.75 -25.07
C LEU A 165 5.37 18.14 -26.48
N GLY A 166 6.50 17.57 -26.92
CA GLY A 166 6.67 17.00 -28.25
C GLY A 166 5.99 15.63 -28.39
N LYS A 167 6.81 14.64 -28.75
CA LYS A 167 6.47 13.20 -28.68
C LYS A 167 7.52 12.44 -27.86
N GLY A 168 8.25 13.16 -27.00
CA GLY A 168 9.42 12.66 -26.29
C GLY A 168 9.06 11.47 -25.43
N ASP A 169 9.49 10.30 -25.88
CA ASP A 169 9.91 9.25 -24.97
C ASP A 169 11.18 9.77 -24.30
N THR A 170 11.08 10.13 -23.02
CA THR A 170 12.24 10.63 -22.26
C THR A 170 13.26 9.50 -22.12
N GLU A 171 14.54 9.77 -22.38
CA GLU A 171 15.60 8.76 -22.28
C GLU A 171 15.54 8.01 -20.93
N ASP A 172 15.89 6.71 -20.93
CA ASP A 172 15.58 5.74 -19.85
C ASP A 172 16.14 6.08 -18.44
N ASP A 173 16.99 7.11 -18.30
CA ASP A 173 17.63 7.57 -17.05
C ASP A 173 17.36 9.06 -16.72
N VAL A 174 16.30 9.67 -17.27
CA VAL A 174 15.95 11.09 -17.02
C VAL A 174 14.94 11.25 -15.87
N ASP A 175 15.18 12.22 -14.99
CA ASP A 175 14.27 12.66 -13.92
C ASP A 175 13.61 14.02 -14.27
N PRO A 176 12.60 14.07 -15.16
CA PRO A 176 12.07 15.34 -15.65
C PRO A 176 11.18 16.06 -14.64
N TYR A 177 10.70 15.35 -13.61
CA TYR A 177 9.81 15.89 -12.58
C TYR A 177 10.59 16.27 -11.32
N THR A 178 10.09 17.30 -10.63
CA THR A 178 10.57 17.70 -9.30
C THR A 178 9.40 17.84 -8.33
N CYS A 179 9.64 17.60 -7.04
CA CYS A 179 8.67 17.91 -5.99
C CYS A 179 8.70 19.42 -5.64
N PRO A 180 7.61 20.18 -5.76
CA PRO A 180 7.59 21.63 -5.52
C PRO A 180 7.98 22.12 -4.12
N THR A 181 8.16 21.21 -3.16
CA THR A 181 8.40 21.51 -1.73
C THR A 181 9.76 21.03 -1.22
N CYS A 182 10.37 20.03 -1.87
CA CYS A 182 11.63 19.42 -1.40
C CYS A 182 12.59 19.04 -2.53
N ASP A 183 12.36 19.57 -3.74
CA ASP A 183 13.24 19.51 -4.91
C ASP A 183 13.70 18.10 -5.30
N THR A 184 12.93 17.08 -4.91
CA THR A 184 13.24 15.67 -5.18
C THR A 184 12.98 15.38 -6.64
N ALA A 185 14.05 15.06 -7.37
CA ALA A 185 14.02 14.62 -8.76
C ALA A 185 13.32 13.25 -8.89
N LEU A 186 12.47 13.12 -9.91
CA LEU A 186 11.53 12.01 -10.07
C LEU A 186 11.38 11.61 -11.56
N PRO A 187 11.42 10.31 -11.90
CA PRO A 187 11.49 9.87 -13.30
C PRO A 187 10.13 9.87 -14.01
N LYS A 188 9.03 9.84 -13.24
CA LYS A 188 7.68 9.64 -13.78
C LYS A 188 6.66 10.51 -13.06
N LEU A 189 5.60 10.87 -13.79
CA LEU A 189 4.46 11.57 -13.23
C LEU A 189 3.80 10.77 -12.10
N SER A 190 3.70 9.45 -12.26
CA SER A 190 3.30 8.54 -11.20
C SER A 190 4.21 8.60 -9.98
N SER A 191 5.53 8.65 -10.15
CA SER A 191 6.49 8.76 -9.05
C SER A 191 6.28 10.05 -8.26
N LEU A 192 6.02 11.18 -8.94
CA LEU A 192 5.64 12.43 -8.27
C LEU A 192 4.37 12.28 -7.44
N PHE A 193 3.32 11.67 -8.00
CA PHE A 193 2.09 11.44 -7.24
C PHE A 193 2.25 10.43 -6.10
N GLN A 194 3.10 9.41 -6.25
CA GLN A 194 3.44 8.49 -5.16
C GLN A 194 4.27 9.17 -4.06
N HIS A 195 5.20 10.04 -4.42
CA HIS A 195 6.02 10.81 -3.48
C HIS A 195 5.15 11.71 -2.58
N VAL A 196 4.19 12.45 -3.15
CA VAL A 196 3.27 13.34 -2.40
C VAL A 196 2.08 12.62 -1.75
N GLU A 197 1.88 11.33 -2.06
CA GLU A 197 1.02 10.43 -1.27
C GLU A 197 1.79 9.71 -0.15
N SER A 198 3.12 9.78 -0.17
CA SER A 198 3.98 9.34 0.92
C SER A 198 4.30 10.51 1.86
N ASP A 199 4.44 10.25 3.15
CA ASP A 199 4.77 11.29 4.14
C ASP A 199 6.27 11.69 4.08
N ALA A 200 6.88 11.67 2.88
CA ALA A 200 8.28 11.97 2.62
C ALA A 200 8.59 13.48 2.58
N CYS A 201 7.57 14.33 2.34
CA CYS A 201 7.67 15.78 2.44
C CYS A 201 6.32 16.40 2.82
N ALA A 202 6.27 17.73 2.95
CA ALA A 202 5.05 18.47 3.31
C ALA A 202 4.07 18.69 2.14
N GLN A 203 4.44 18.36 0.90
CA GLN A 203 3.55 18.49 -0.27
C GLN A 203 2.46 17.41 -0.22
N THR A 204 1.20 17.82 -0.45
CA THR A 204 0.07 16.88 -0.56
C THR A 204 -0.60 16.96 -1.94
N LEU A 205 -1.41 15.95 -2.28
CA LEU A 205 -2.23 15.94 -3.51
C LEU A 205 -3.23 17.11 -3.62
N ASP A 206 -3.59 17.72 -2.50
CA ASP A 206 -4.65 18.71 -2.41
C ASP A 206 -4.14 20.12 -2.06
N ASP A 207 -2.83 20.35 -2.24
CA ASP A 207 -2.18 21.65 -2.09
C ASP A 207 -1.30 22.06 -3.29
N GLY A 208 -0.97 23.35 -3.38
CA GLY A 208 0.06 23.90 -4.26
C GLY A 208 -0.09 23.57 -5.75
N ALA A 209 1.05 23.40 -6.42
CA ALA A 209 1.15 23.04 -7.83
C ALA A 209 0.48 21.69 -8.15
N VAL A 210 0.71 20.70 -7.28
CA VAL A 210 0.26 19.30 -7.44
C VAL A 210 -1.26 19.23 -7.54
N LYS A 211 -1.99 19.97 -6.70
CA LYS A 211 -3.46 20.09 -6.81
C LYS A 211 -3.89 20.65 -8.16
N ARG A 212 -3.17 21.65 -8.69
CA ARG A 212 -3.49 22.27 -9.99
C ARG A 212 -3.24 21.30 -11.14
N LEU A 213 -2.14 20.53 -11.08
CA LEU A 213 -1.85 19.46 -12.02
C LEU A 213 -2.91 18.34 -11.97
N LYS A 214 -3.24 17.83 -10.77
CA LYS A 214 -4.32 16.84 -10.54
C LYS A 214 -5.65 17.28 -11.16
N ASN A 215 -6.05 18.54 -10.90
CA ASN A 215 -7.28 19.10 -11.45
C ASN A 215 -7.22 19.34 -12.97
N PHE A 216 -6.05 19.68 -13.52
CA PHE A 216 -5.85 19.85 -14.96
C PHE A 216 -5.91 18.51 -15.70
N LEU A 217 -5.28 17.46 -15.15
CA LEU A 217 -5.39 16.11 -15.69
C LEU A 217 -6.86 15.63 -15.68
N HIS A 218 -7.60 15.88 -14.60
CA HIS A 218 -9.03 15.58 -14.54
C HIS A 218 -9.83 16.31 -15.64
N SER A 219 -9.60 17.61 -15.86
CA SER A 219 -10.38 18.39 -16.85
C SER A 219 -10.00 18.13 -18.32
N ARG A 220 -8.93 17.38 -18.56
CA ARG A 220 -8.47 16.96 -19.89
C ARG A 220 -8.83 15.51 -20.22
N LEU A 221 -9.06 14.67 -19.21
CA LEU A 221 -9.22 13.22 -19.36
C LEU A 221 -10.62 12.70 -18.97
N CYS A 222 -11.48 13.54 -18.39
CA CYS A 222 -12.87 13.24 -18.04
C CYS A 222 -13.84 14.17 -18.78
#